data_AF-A0A067NNI7-F1
#
_entry.id   AF-A0A067NNI7-F1
#
_cell.length_a   1.000
_cell.length_b   1.000
_cell.length_c   1.000
_cell.angle_alpha   90.00
_cell.angle_beta   90.00
_cell.angle_gamma   90.00
#
_symmetry.space_group_name_H-M   'P 1'
#
loop_
_entity.id
_entity.type
_entity.pdbx_description
1 polymer ?
#
loop_
_entity_poly.entity_id
_entity_poly.type
_entity_poly.pdbx_seq_one_letter_code
_entity_poly.pdbx_strand_id
1 'polypeptide(L)'
;MDEKGVFQIYDNPDQDEAKEPLFSVPDIREYFIDLDYVLKVISDGPTKSFAFRRLKYLSSKFTMYTLLNESQELAEMKSVPHRDFYNVRKVDTHVHHSSSMNQKHLLRFIKHKMKRSPQDVVIFRDGAELTLEQVFQSLKLTAYDLSIDTLDMHAHSDSFHRFDKFNLKYNPIGESRLREIFLKTDNYIKGRYLAELTQELITDLEQSKYQNCEWRISIYGRSRNEWDNLAKWVVNNKVYSHNVRWLIQVPRLYDVYKANGSVNTFEDIVRNVFEPLFEVTKDPSSHRELHVLLQRVIGFDTVDDESKAERRIYKKFPYPRLWNTEQSPPYSYWVYYMFANISSLNNWRYSRGFNTFVFRPHCGEAGDTDHLTSAFLTSHSISHGILLRKVPALQYLFYLKQIGLAMSPLSNNALFLTYERNPLPDFFKTGLNVSLSTDDPLQFHFTKEPLLEEYSVAAHIYKFPQSSLAELARNSVVQSGFEMEVKRHWLGDDWYLPGAAGNDTNKTNVPNSRLAYRHQTLMEELELIGAIQQKA
;
A
#
# COMPACT_ATOMS: atom_id res chain seq x y z
N MET A 1 -23.56 -3.12 13.36
CA MET A 1 -22.58 -2.18 13.93
C MET A 1 -23.08 -1.74 15.30
N ASP A 2 -22.22 -1.78 16.31
CA ASP A 2 -22.55 -1.37 17.67
C ASP A 2 -22.52 0.16 17.85
N GLU A 3 -22.85 0.65 19.04
CA GLU A 3 -22.82 2.09 19.36
C GLU A 3 -21.43 2.73 19.30
N LYS A 4 -20.38 1.91 19.33
CA LYS A 4 -18.98 2.33 19.28
C LYS A 4 -18.50 2.49 17.83
N GLY A 5 -19.30 2.09 16.83
CA GLY A 5 -18.94 2.17 15.41
C GLY A 5 -18.11 0.98 14.92
N VAL A 6 -18.19 -0.16 15.62
CA VAL A 6 -17.54 -1.42 15.22
C VAL A 6 -18.60 -2.44 14.84
N PHE A 7 -18.42 -3.12 13.71
CA PHE A 7 -19.30 -4.23 13.33
C PHE A 7 -19.01 -5.44 14.23
N GLN A 8 -20.05 -5.99 14.84
CA GLN A 8 -19.99 -7.14 15.73
C GLN A 8 -20.78 -8.30 15.13
N ILE A 9 -20.28 -9.51 15.30
CA ILE A 9 -20.94 -10.77 14.90
C ILE A 9 -21.47 -11.44 16.17
N TYR A 10 -22.70 -11.93 16.13
CA TYR A 10 -23.35 -12.64 17.24
C TYR A 10 -23.85 -14.00 16.74
N ASP A 11 -23.76 -15.01 17.60
CA ASP A 11 -24.07 -16.41 17.25
C ASP A 11 -25.58 -16.65 17.10
N ASN A 12 -26.41 -15.92 17.86
CA ASN A 12 -27.88 -16.05 17.82
C ASN A 12 -28.61 -14.69 17.74
N PRO A 13 -29.50 -14.48 16.77
CA PRO A 13 -30.25 -13.23 16.63
C PRO A 13 -31.33 -13.04 17.72
N ASP A 14 -31.85 -14.10 18.35
CA ASP A 14 -33.09 -14.05 19.15
C ASP A 14 -32.94 -14.09 20.69
N GLN A 15 -31.74 -13.97 21.26
CA GLN A 15 -31.56 -13.92 22.73
C GLN A 15 -31.23 -12.49 23.21
N ASP A 16 -32.22 -11.82 23.79
CA ASP A 16 -32.20 -10.39 24.18
C ASP A 16 -31.38 -10.03 25.44
N GLU A 17 -30.65 -10.96 26.06
CA GLU A 17 -29.92 -10.68 27.31
C GLU A 17 -28.41 -10.90 27.16
N ALA A 18 -27.65 -9.79 27.22
CA ALA A 18 -26.19 -9.71 27.30
C ALA A 18 -25.41 -10.49 26.22
N LYS A 19 -25.60 -10.15 24.94
CA LYS A 19 -24.82 -10.73 23.85
C LYS A 19 -23.37 -10.26 23.89
N GLU A 20 -22.46 -11.12 24.33
CA GLU A 20 -21.04 -10.95 24.04
C GLU A 20 -20.80 -11.18 22.54
N PRO A 21 -19.98 -10.34 21.87
CA PRO A 21 -19.65 -10.55 20.47
C PRO A 21 -18.84 -11.85 20.32
N LEU A 22 -19.06 -12.57 19.22
CA LEU A 22 -18.38 -13.83 18.91
C LEU A 22 -16.85 -13.67 18.85
N PHE A 23 -16.39 -12.49 18.44
CA PHE A 23 -14.97 -12.17 18.35
C PHE A 23 -14.65 -10.96 19.22
N SER A 24 -13.60 -11.08 20.02
CA SER A 24 -13.08 -9.97 20.80
C SER A 24 -12.19 -9.09 19.93
N VAL A 25 -12.56 -7.81 19.80
CA VAL A 25 -11.77 -6.77 19.15
C VAL A 25 -11.51 -5.67 20.18
N PRO A 26 -10.26 -5.19 20.34
CA PRO A 26 -9.94 -4.14 21.28
C PRO A 26 -10.81 -2.91 21.08
N ASP A 27 -11.25 -2.30 22.17
CA ASP A 27 -12.07 -1.10 22.09
C ASP A 27 -11.21 0.15 21.86
N ILE A 28 -11.87 1.26 21.47
CA ILE A 28 -11.16 2.50 21.16
C ILE A 28 -10.42 3.06 22.37
N ARG A 29 -10.91 2.79 23.58
CA ARG A 29 -10.29 3.28 24.80
C ARG A 29 -9.02 2.50 25.08
N GLU A 30 -9.06 1.17 25.00
CA GLU A 30 -7.92 0.28 25.13
C GLU A 30 -6.84 0.64 24.11
N TYR A 31 -7.22 0.79 22.84
CA TYR A 31 -6.31 1.25 21.79
C TYR A 31 -5.60 2.57 22.14
N PHE A 32 -6.32 3.60 22.60
CA PHE A 32 -5.68 4.86 22.95
C PHE A 32 -4.84 4.80 24.23
N ILE A 33 -5.16 3.91 25.16
CA ILE A 33 -4.33 3.64 26.35
C ILE A 33 -3.01 3.01 25.92
N ASP A 34 -3.06 2.00 25.03
CA ASP A 34 -1.87 1.33 24.51
C ASP A 34 -1.05 2.25 23.63
N LEU A 35 -1.70 3.08 22.81
CA LEU A 35 -1.03 4.10 22.00
C LEU A 35 -0.27 5.08 22.90
N ASP A 36 -0.90 5.62 23.95
CA ASP A 36 -0.26 6.52 24.92
C ASP A 36 0.88 5.82 25.67
N TYR A 37 0.73 4.53 26.00
CA TYR A 37 1.80 3.75 26.60
C TYR A 37 3.03 3.65 25.68
N VAL A 38 2.83 3.25 24.42
CA VAL A 38 3.94 3.13 23.47
C VAL A 38 4.57 4.50 23.21
N LEU A 39 3.77 5.56 23.06
CA LEU A 39 4.26 6.94 22.89
C LEU A 39 5.15 7.39 24.05
N LYS A 40 4.80 7.03 25.29
CA LYS A 40 5.64 7.29 26.47
C LYS A 40 6.94 6.51 26.41
N VAL A 41 6.89 5.22 26.10
CA VAL A 41 8.09 4.35 26.02
C VAL A 41 9.04 4.84 24.92
N ILE A 42 8.55 5.14 23.72
CA ILE A 42 9.41 5.62 22.64
C ILE A 42 9.91 7.04 22.87
N SER A 43 9.24 7.80 23.74
CA SER A 43 9.63 9.16 24.13
C SER A 43 10.68 9.21 25.24
N ASP A 44 10.81 8.12 26.02
CA ASP A 44 11.74 7.99 27.13
C ASP A 44 13.21 8.12 26.69
N GLY A 45 13.97 8.94 27.42
CA GLY A 45 15.35 9.31 27.05
C GLY A 45 16.34 8.13 27.05
N PRO A 46 16.41 7.34 28.14
CA PRO A 46 17.17 6.10 28.18
C PRO A 46 16.79 5.12 27.07
N THR A 47 15.49 4.89 26.85
CA THR A 47 15.00 3.99 25.80
C THR A 47 15.42 4.43 24.40
N LYS A 48 15.30 5.73 24.08
CA LYS A 48 15.80 6.31 22.81
C LYS A 48 17.28 6.07 22.61
N SER A 49 18.07 6.33 23.66
CA SER A 49 19.53 6.20 23.62
C SER A 49 19.97 4.75 23.46
N PHE A 50 19.29 3.82 24.14
CA PHE A 50 19.49 2.39 23.99
C PHE A 50 19.21 1.95 22.55
N ALA A 51 18.01 2.23 22.04
CA ALA A 51 17.61 1.84 20.69
C ALA A 51 18.52 2.44 19.62
N PHE A 52 18.89 3.71 19.74
CA PHE A 52 19.83 4.35 18.82
C PHE A 52 21.19 3.66 18.79
N ARG A 53 21.73 3.24 19.95
CA ARG A 53 22.97 2.47 20.03
C ARG A 53 22.82 1.10 19.38
N ARG A 54 21.68 0.42 19.59
CA ARG A 54 21.40 -0.89 18.95
C ARG A 54 21.32 -0.77 17.43
N LEU A 55 20.59 0.22 16.91
CA LEU A 55 20.48 0.46 15.47
C LEU A 55 21.85 0.75 14.83
N LYS A 56 22.69 1.56 15.49
CA LYS A 56 24.07 1.79 15.04
C LYS A 56 24.89 0.51 15.06
N TYR A 57 24.79 -0.29 16.13
CA TYR A 57 25.45 -1.58 16.23
C TYR A 57 25.06 -2.50 15.07
N LEU A 58 23.77 -2.65 14.79
CA LEU A 58 23.25 -3.48 13.69
C LEU A 58 23.80 -3.06 12.33
N SER A 59 23.78 -1.75 12.04
CA SER A 59 24.33 -1.21 10.79
C SER A 59 25.85 -1.43 10.67
N SER A 60 26.61 -1.24 11.74
CA SER A 60 28.06 -1.51 11.76
C SER A 60 28.36 -3.02 11.63
N LYS A 61 27.58 -3.88 12.30
CA LYS A 61 27.71 -5.34 12.22
C LYS A 61 27.48 -5.83 10.79
N PHE A 62 26.47 -5.30 10.10
CA PHE A 62 26.21 -5.66 8.70
C PHE A 62 27.30 -5.15 7.75
N THR A 63 27.84 -3.95 8.00
CA THR A 63 29.00 -3.45 7.25
C THR A 63 30.20 -4.40 7.39
N MET A 64 30.50 -4.85 8.62
CA MET A 64 31.56 -5.82 8.87
C MET A 64 31.28 -7.17 8.20
N TYR A 65 30.03 -7.65 8.28
CA TYR A 65 29.61 -8.88 7.62
C TYR A 65 29.86 -8.83 6.11
N THR A 66 29.45 -7.75 5.44
CA THR A 66 29.67 -7.57 4.00
C THR A 66 31.15 -7.57 3.66
N LEU A 67 31.98 -6.83 4.41
CA LEU A 67 33.44 -6.79 4.18
C LEU A 67 34.11 -8.18 4.27
N LEU A 68 33.58 -9.06 5.12
CA LEU A 68 34.12 -10.41 5.31
C LEU A 68 33.55 -11.45 4.35
N ASN A 69 32.30 -11.29 3.90
CA ASN A 69 31.54 -12.36 3.24
C ASN A 69 31.15 -12.06 1.78
N GLU A 70 31.29 -10.83 1.28
CA GLU A 70 30.79 -10.45 -0.05
C GLU A 70 31.33 -11.36 -1.18
N SER A 71 32.60 -11.75 -1.12
CA SER A 71 33.20 -12.65 -2.11
C SER A 71 32.61 -14.06 -2.06
N GLN A 72 32.31 -14.56 -0.86
CA GLN A 72 31.69 -15.87 -0.66
C GLN A 72 30.24 -15.86 -1.14
N GLU A 73 29.48 -14.82 -0.78
CA GLU A 73 28.11 -14.63 -1.24
C GLU A 73 28.01 -14.57 -2.77
N LEU A 74 28.94 -13.86 -3.42
CA LEU A 74 29.01 -13.80 -4.87
C LEU A 74 29.32 -15.18 -5.49
N ALA A 75 30.19 -15.97 -4.84
CA ALA A 75 30.48 -17.33 -5.28
C ALA A 75 29.26 -18.26 -5.12
N GLU A 76 28.53 -18.16 -4.00
CA GLU A 76 27.27 -18.87 -3.76
C GLU A 76 26.23 -18.54 -4.84
N MET A 77 26.02 -17.25 -5.15
CA MET A 77 25.09 -16.84 -6.21
C MET A 77 25.49 -17.40 -7.58
N LYS A 78 26.79 -17.32 -7.93
CA LYS A 78 27.29 -17.86 -9.20
C LYS A 78 27.19 -19.37 -9.30
N SER A 79 27.14 -20.08 -8.17
CA SER A 79 26.97 -21.53 -8.13
C SER A 79 25.55 -21.98 -8.48
N VAL A 80 24.57 -21.07 -8.42
CA VAL A 80 23.17 -21.35 -8.80
C VAL A 80 23.00 -21.14 -10.30
N PRO A 81 22.88 -22.20 -11.11
CA PRO A 81 22.73 -22.06 -12.55
C PRO A 81 21.38 -21.41 -12.88
N HIS A 82 21.34 -20.65 -13.98
CA HIS A 82 20.13 -20.02 -14.53
C HIS A 82 19.41 -18.98 -13.63
N ARG A 83 20.01 -18.59 -12.50
CA ARG A 83 19.47 -17.53 -11.63
C ARG A 83 20.34 -16.29 -11.63
N ASP A 84 19.69 -15.19 -11.97
CA ASP A 84 20.18 -13.84 -11.86
C ASP A 84 19.02 -12.95 -11.39
N PHE A 85 19.29 -11.65 -11.29
CA PHE A 85 18.32 -10.67 -10.83
C PHE A 85 17.07 -10.53 -11.73
N TYR A 86 17.15 -10.85 -13.02
CA TYR A 86 16.01 -10.80 -13.93
C TYR A 86 15.07 -11.99 -13.73
N ASN A 87 15.60 -13.11 -13.24
CA ASN A 87 14.87 -14.37 -13.08
C ASN A 87 14.36 -14.63 -11.66
N VAL A 88 14.54 -13.69 -10.73
CA VAL A 88 13.94 -13.75 -9.38
C VAL A 88 12.59 -13.05 -9.37
N ARG A 89 11.63 -13.66 -8.67
CA ARG A 89 10.29 -13.10 -8.53
C ARG A 89 10.34 -11.86 -7.64
N LYS A 90 9.64 -10.82 -8.08
CA LYS A 90 9.51 -9.57 -7.33
C LYS A 90 8.10 -9.02 -7.48
N VAL A 91 7.65 -8.39 -6.41
CA VAL A 91 6.30 -7.82 -6.32
C VAL A 91 6.46 -6.32 -6.09
N ASP A 92 5.78 -5.52 -6.90
CA ASP A 92 5.55 -4.12 -6.57
C ASP A 92 4.50 -4.05 -5.45
N THR A 93 4.96 -3.90 -4.21
CA THR A 93 4.12 -3.91 -3.01
C THR A 93 3.43 -2.57 -2.75
N HIS A 94 3.85 -1.51 -3.44
CA HIS A 94 3.29 -0.18 -3.28
C HIS A 94 3.14 0.56 -4.61
N VAL A 95 1.96 0.41 -5.24
CA VAL A 95 1.61 1.10 -6.49
C VAL A 95 0.11 1.49 -6.54
N HIS A 96 -0.17 2.71 -6.97
CA HIS A 96 -1.52 3.21 -7.19
C HIS A 96 -2.01 2.84 -8.61
N HIS A 97 -3.19 2.23 -8.71
CA HIS A 97 -3.72 1.73 -10.00
C HIS A 97 -3.85 2.84 -11.04
N SER A 98 -4.40 3.99 -10.66
CA SER A 98 -4.69 5.12 -11.56
C SER A 98 -3.44 5.76 -12.19
N SER A 99 -2.27 5.46 -11.66
CA SER A 99 -0.96 5.98 -12.08
C SER A 99 0.02 4.85 -12.41
N SER A 100 -0.47 3.62 -12.57
CA SER A 100 0.37 2.44 -12.78
C SER A 100 1.02 2.34 -14.17
N MET A 101 0.57 3.15 -15.15
CA MET A 101 1.18 3.26 -16.48
C MET A 101 2.18 4.41 -16.56
N ASN A 102 3.16 4.35 -17.46
CA ASN A 102 3.99 5.54 -17.76
C ASN A 102 3.27 6.54 -18.68
N GLN A 103 3.77 7.78 -18.73
CA GLN A 103 3.16 8.87 -19.52
C GLN A 103 3.12 8.57 -21.02
N LYS A 104 4.15 7.91 -21.54
CA LYS A 104 4.21 7.54 -22.96
C LYS A 104 3.09 6.56 -23.34
N HIS A 105 2.79 5.61 -22.46
CA HIS A 105 1.71 4.65 -22.64
C HIS A 105 0.35 5.35 -22.57
N LEU A 106 0.10 6.16 -21.54
CA LEU A 106 -1.15 6.92 -21.43
C LEU A 106 -1.37 7.83 -22.65
N LEU A 107 -0.34 8.56 -23.08
CA LEU A 107 -0.40 9.43 -24.27
C LEU A 107 -0.77 8.63 -25.53
N ARG A 108 -0.10 7.48 -25.74
CA ARG A 108 -0.38 6.59 -26.86
C ARG A 108 -1.82 6.10 -26.83
N PHE A 109 -2.32 5.75 -25.65
CA PHE A 109 -3.69 5.28 -25.44
C PHE A 109 -4.72 6.39 -25.77
N ILE A 110 -4.53 7.60 -25.24
CA ILE A 110 -5.40 8.75 -25.53
C ILE A 110 -5.42 9.04 -27.03
N LYS A 111 -4.24 9.11 -27.68
CA LYS A 111 -4.15 9.31 -29.14
C LYS A 111 -4.83 8.20 -29.93
N HIS A 112 -4.73 6.95 -29.47
CA HIS A 112 -5.41 5.82 -30.09
C HIS A 112 -6.94 5.99 -30.02
N LYS A 113 -7.47 6.36 -28.85
CA LYS A 113 -8.91 6.58 -28.64
C LYS A 113 -9.45 7.74 -29.45
N MET A 114 -8.73 8.87 -29.51
CA MET A 114 -9.12 10.00 -30.36
C MET A 114 -9.21 9.61 -31.84
N LYS A 115 -8.33 8.74 -32.33
CA LYS A 115 -8.32 8.33 -33.75
C LYS A 115 -9.36 7.26 -34.09
N ARG A 116 -9.60 6.33 -33.17
CA ARG A 116 -10.44 5.14 -33.44
C ARG A 116 -11.86 5.26 -32.93
N SER A 117 -12.10 6.05 -31.89
CA SER A 117 -13.39 6.18 -31.22
C SER A 117 -13.78 7.65 -30.94
N PRO A 118 -13.68 8.58 -31.91
CA PRO A 118 -13.97 10.00 -31.70
C PRO A 118 -15.42 10.29 -31.33
N GLN A 119 -16.36 9.49 -31.84
CA GLN A 119 -17.81 9.66 -31.67
C GLN A 119 -18.37 9.04 -30.38
N ASP A 120 -17.51 8.44 -29.55
CA ASP A 120 -17.96 7.90 -28.28
C ASP A 120 -18.41 9.04 -27.36
N VAL A 121 -19.64 8.96 -26.84
CA VAL A 121 -20.15 9.89 -25.83
C VAL A 121 -19.48 9.56 -24.50
N VAL A 122 -18.69 10.50 -23.97
CA VAL A 122 -17.77 10.24 -22.84
C VAL A 122 -18.10 11.00 -21.57
N ILE A 123 -18.86 12.09 -21.65
CA ILE A 123 -19.21 12.92 -20.50
C ILE A 123 -20.54 13.63 -20.73
N PHE A 124 -21.31 13.82 -19.67
CA PHE A 124 -22.49 14.68 -19.66
C PHE A 124 -22.18 15.95 -18.86
N ARG A 125 -22.22 17.11 -19.51
CA ARG A 125 -21.93 18.39 -18.85
C ARG A 125 -22.69 19.53 -19.52
N ASP A 126 -23.06 20.54 -18.72
CA ASP A 126 -23.77 21.74 -19.19
C ASP A 126 -25.08 21.40 -19.93
N GLY A 127 -25.76 20.33 -19.49
CA GLY A 127 -27.02 19.87 -20.07
C GLY A 127 -26.88 19.11 -21.40
N ALA A 128 -25.66 18.84 -21.86
CA ALA A 128 -25.40 18.15 -23.12
C ALA A 128 -24.47 16.93 -22.94
N GLU A 129 -24.73 15.90 -23.75
CA GLU A 129 -23.83 14.79 -23.97
C GLU A 129 -22.70 15.21 -24.92
N LEU A 130 -21.46 15.04 -24.49
CA LEU A 130 -20.28 15.39 -25.30
C LEU A 130 -19.55 14.12 -25.75
N THR A 131 -19.27 14.07 -27.05
CA THR A 131 -18.37 13.07 -27.63
C THR A 131 -16.92 13.33 -27.28
N LEU A 132 -16.06 12.31 -27.40
CA LEU A 132 -14.63 12.46 -27.16
C LEU A 132 -14.03 13.57 -28.04
N GLU A 133 -14.44 13.62 -29.31
CA GLU A 133 -14.04 14.67 -30.25
C GLU A 133 -14.45 16.07 -29.75
N GLN A 134 -15.71 16.25 -29.33
CA GLN A 134 -16.20 17.53 -28.82
C GLN A 134 -15.47 17.96 -27.53
N VAL A 135 -15.11 17.02 -26.65
CA VAL A 135 -14.31 17.32 -25.46
C VAL A 135 -12.94 17.89 -25.86
N PHE A 136 -12.23 17.26 -26.79
CA PHE A 136 -10.94 17.75 -27.27
C PHE A 136 -11.03 19.06 -28.06
N GLN A 137 -12.09 19.25 -28.86
CA GLN A 137 -12.38 20.51 -29.52
C GLN A 137 -12.60 21.65 -28.51
N SER A 138 -13.33 21.39 -27.42
CA SER A 138 -13.56 22.38 -26.35
C SER A 138 -12.27 22.80 -25.64
N LEU A 139 -11.30 21.88 -25.57
CA LEU A 139 -9.96 22.13 -25.02
C LEU A 139 -9.02 22.81 -26.02
N LYS A 140 -9.45 22.98 -27.28
CA LYS A 140 -8.62 23.49 -28.39
C LYS A 140 -7.34 22.67 -28.60
N LEU A 141 -7.43 21.35 -28.44
CA LEU A 141 -6.29 20.43 -28.57
C LEU A 141 -6.56 19.38 -29.64
N THR A 142 -5.60 19.17 -30.54
CA THR A 142 -5.65 18.07 -31.51
C THR A 142 -4.77 16.90 -31.06
N ALA A 143 -4.98 15.73 -31.66
CA ALA A 143 -4.13 14.55 -31.40
C ALA A 143 -2.65 14.77 -31.81
N TYR A 144 -2.38 15.74 -32.70
CA TYR A 144 -1.01 16.11 -33.09
C TYR A 144 -0.32 16.94 -32.01
N ASP A 145 -1.07 17.85 -31.37
CA ASP A 145 -0.54 18.78 -30.35
C ASP A 145 -0.21 18.09 -29.03
N LEU A 146 -0.82 16.92 -28.77
CA LEU A 146 -0.55 16.15 -27.56
C LEU A 146 0.88 15.58 -27.55
N SER A 147 1.72 16.07 -26.66
CA SER A 147 3.03 15.52 -26.30
C SER A 147 3.06 15.08 -24.83
N ILE A 148 4.15 14.43 -24.41
CA ILE A 148 4.38 14.10 -22.99
C ILE A 148 4.41 15.39 -22.16
N ASP A 149 5.09 16.42 -22.64
CA ASP A 149 5.18 17.71 -21.95
C ASP A 149 3.80 18.39 -21.84
N THR A 150 2.94 18.28 -22.85
CA THR A 150 1.58 18.85 -22.76
C THR A 150 0.67 18.10 -21.80
N LEU A 151 0.92 16.81 -21.53
CA LEU A 151 0.17 16.09 -20.50
C LEU A 151 0.47 16.64 -19.10
N ASP A 152 1.67 17.18 -18.88
CA ASP A 152 2.14 17.80 -17.64
C ASP A 152 1.85 16.96 -16.38
N MET A 153 2.02 15.64 -16.50
CA MET A 153 1.75 14.69 -15.40
C MET A 153 3.00 14.29 -14.64
N HIS A 154 4.19 14.75 -15.06
CA HIS A 154 5.43 14.45 -14.34
C HIS A 154 5.53 15.32 -13.07
N ALA A 155 5.96 14.72 -11.95
CA ALA A 155 6.28 15.48 -10.75
C ALA A 155 7.65 16.18 -10.94
N HIS A 156 7.63 17.51 -10.93
CA HIS A 156 8.83 18.34 -11.04
C HIS A 156 9.25 18.89 -9.67
N SER A 157 10.36 19.63 -9.64
CA SER A 157 10.91 20.27 -8.42
C SER A 157 9.90 21.16 -7.68
N ASP A 158 8.86 21.64 -8.38
CA ASP A 158 7.82 22.48 -7.81
C ASP A 158 6.76 21.69 -7.00
N SER A 159 6.78 20.36 -7.08
CA SER A 159 5.96 19.43 -6.29
C SER A 159 6.61 19.10 -4.93
N PHE A 160 7.88 19.47 -4.74
CA PHE A 160 8.62 19.25 -3.50
C PHE A 160 7.97 20.00 -2.33
N HIS A 161 7.55 19.27 -1.29
CA HIS A 161 6.73 19.74 -0.16
C HIS A 161 5.38 20.37 -0.55
N ARG A 162 4.90 20.16 -1.79
CA ARG A 162 3.65 20.71 -2.33
C ARG A 162 2.74 19.61 -2.83
N PHE A 163 2.19 18.85 -1.89
CA PHE A 163 1.29 17.73 -2.18
C PHE A 163 -0.01 18.18 -2.89
N ASP A 164 -0.44 19.42 -2.65
CA ASP A 164 -1.53 20.06 -3.38
C ASP A 164 -1.25 20.15 -4.89
N LYS A 165 -0.03 20.51 -5.28
CA LYS A 165 0.39 20.51 -6.68
C LYS A 165 0.54 19.11 -7.24
N PHE A 166 1.07 18.18 -6.45
CA PHE A 166 1.14 16.77 -6.83
C PHE A 166 -0.25 16.19 -7.16
N ASN A 167 -1.27 16.49 -6.36
CA ASN A 167 -2.65 16.06 -6.61
C ASN A 167 -3.18 16.55 -7.97
N LEU A 168 -2.73 17.71 -8.46
CA LEU A 168 -3.09 18.24 -9.77
C LEU A 168 -2.44 17.45 -10.92
N LYS A 169 -1.29 16.79 -10.68
CA LYS A 169 -0.59 15.96 -11.67
C LYS A 169 -1.34 14.69 -12.05
N TYR A 170 -2.38 14.31 -11.31
CA TYR A 170 -3.32 13.27 -11.75
C TYR A 170 -4.28 13.74 -12.84
N ASN A 171 -4.36 15.04 -13.13
CA ASN A 171 -5.20 15.59 -14.19
C ASN A 171 -4.39 15.73 -15.48
N PRO A 172 -4.66 14.92 -16.54
CA PRO A 172 -3.99 15.08 -17.81
C PRO A 172 -4.21 16.51 -18.35
N ILE A 173 -3.13 17.20 -18.71
CA ILE A 173 -3.15 18.58 -19.25
C ILE A 173 -3.72 19.58 -18.21
N GLY A 174 -3.73 19.21 -16.92
CA GLY A 174 -4.37 19.99 -15.86
C GLY A 174 -5.90 19.97 -15.90
N GLU A 175 -6.52 19.16 -16.77
CA GLU A 175 -7.96 19.13 -16.97
C GLU A 175 -8.61 17.93 -16.25
N SER A 176 -9.52 18.22 -15.31
CA SER A 176 -10.21 17.19 -14.53
C SER A 176 -11.12 16.31 -15.39
N ARG A 177 -11.67 16.83 -16.49
CA ARG A 177 -12.49 16.05 -17.44
C ARG A 177 -11.73 14.86 -18.03
N LEU A 178 -10.47 15.05 -18.40
CA LEU A 178 -9.67 13.96 -18.99
C LEU A 178 -9.33 12.89 -17.94
N ARG A 179 -9.10 13.29 -16.68
CA ARG A 179 -8.95 12.35 -15.57
C ARG A 179 -10.23 11.54 -15.35
N GLU A 180 -11.38 12.18 -15.36
CA GLU A 180 -12.66 11.49 -15.21
C GLU A 180 -12.89 10.47 -16.33
N ILE A 181 -12.63 10.85 -17.58
CA ILE A 181 -12.86 9.99 -18.75
C ILE A 181 -11.90 8.79 -18.79
N PHE A 182 -10.60 9.02 -18.57
CA PHE A 182 -9.56 8.01 -18.79
C PHE A 182 -9.11 7.28 -17.52
N LEU A 183 -9.23 7.89 -16.34
CA LEU A 183 -8.57 7.44 -15.10
C LEU A 183 -9.54 7.18 -13.93
N LYS A 184 -10.85 7.14 -14.18
CA LYS A 184 -11.87 6.75 -13.19
C LYS A 184 -12.62 5.49 -13.61
N THR A 185 -12.91 4.65 -12.62
CA THR A 185 -13.72 3.43 -12.77
C THR A 185 -15.20 3.73 -12.90
N ASP A 186 -15.66 4.76 -12.18
CA ASP A 186 -17.05 5.23 -12.18
C ASP A 186 -17.12 6.59 -12.91
N ASN A 187 -17.62 6.57 -14.14
CA ASN A 187 -17.82 7.72 -15.02
C ASN A 187 -18.95 7.43 -16.02
N TYR A 188 -19.25 8.38 -16.92
CA TYR A 188 -20.34 8.25 -17.90
C TYR A 188 -20.28 6.96 -18.74
N ILE A 189 -19.08 6.54 -19.16
CA ILE A 189 -18.84 5.31 -19.93
C ILE A 189 -18.54 4.09 -19.06
N LYS A 190 -18.88 4.15 -17.77
CA LYS A 190 -18.70 3.08 -16.77
C LYS A 190 -17.26 2.55 -16.73
N GLY A 191 -16.30 3.46 -16.84
CA GLY A 191 -14.86 3.16 -16.74
C GLY A 191 -14.28 2.32 -17.88
N ARG A 192 -14.97 2.21 -19.03
CA ARG A 192 -14.53 1.39 -20.17
C ARG A 192 -13.09 1.70 -20.60
N TYR A 193 -12.71 2.97 -20.71
CA TYR A 193 -11.35 3.34 -21.13
C TYR A 193 -10.28 2.97 -20.11
N LEU A 194 -10.54 3.17 -18.82
CA LEU A 194 -9.62 2.72 -17.77
C LEU A 194 -9.46 1.20 -17.76
N ALA A 195 -10.55 0.46 -17.99
CA ALA A 195 -10.53 -1.00 -18.08
C ALA A 195 -9.66 -1.48 -19.26
N GLU A 196 -9.84 -0.89 -20.44
CA GLU A 196 -9.02 -1.22 -21.61
C GLU A 196 -7.53 -0.90 -21.38
N LEU A 197 -7.23 0.25 -20.78
CA LEU A 197 -5.86 0.60 -20.41
C LEU A 197 -5.28 -0.40 -19.39
N THR A 198 -6.08 -0.81 -18.41
CA THR A 198 -5.68 -1.80 -17.41
C THR A 198 -5.42 -3.16 -18.05
N GLN A 199 -6.19 -3.58 -19.06
CA GLN A 199 -5.92 -4.80 -19.81
C GLN A 199 -4.60 -4.75 -20.58
N GLU A 200 -4.25 -3.60 -21.17
CA GLU A 200 -2.92 -3.42 -21.79
C GLU A 200 -1.81 -3.60 -20.75
N LEU A 201 -1.97 -3.03 -19.54
CA LEU A 201 -1.00 -3.18 -18.44
C LEU A 201 -0.90 -4.63 -17.94
N ILE A 202 -2.03 -5.32 -17.79
CA ILE A 202 -2.05 -6.75 -17.42
C ILE A 202 -1.27 -7.56 -18.46
N THR A 203 -1.49 -7.28 -19.75
CA THR A 203 -0.82 -7.98 -20.83
C THR A 203 0.71 -7.79 -20.77
N ASP A 204 1.16 -6.56 -20.53
CA ASP A 204 2.59 -6.26 -20.38
C ASP A 204 3.18 -6.95 -19.13
N LEU A 205 2.45 -6.97 -18.01
CA LEU A 205 2.87 -7.67 -16.78
C LEU A 205 2.93 -9.20 -16.93
N GLU A 206 2.01 -9.80 -17.70
CA GLU A 206 2.01 -11.24 -17.96
C GLU A 206 3.14 -11.66 -18.90
N GLN A 207 3.55 -10.79 -19.82
CA GLN A 207 4.75 -10.96 -20.63
C GLN A 207 6.02 -10.85 -19.76
N SER A 208 6.05 -9.92 -18.81
CA SER A 208 7.11 -9.76 -17.82
C SER A 208 7.02 -10.80 -16.71
N LYS A 209 7.29 -12.07 -17.06
CA LYS A 209 7.12 -13.26 -16.20
C LYS A 209 7.46 -13.02 -14.73
N TYR A 210 8.58 -12.39 -14.39
CA TYR A 210 9.06 -12.31 -13.00
C TYR A 210 8.55 -11.12 -12.18
N GLN A 211 7.78 -10.22 -12.78
CA GLN A 211 7.21 -9.04 -12.13
C GLN A 211 5.73 -9.26 -11.81
N ASN A 212 5.33 -8.86 -10.61
CA ASN A 212 3.96 -8.93 -10.12
C ASN A 212 3.65 -7.62 -9.40
N CYS A 213 2.38 -7.32 -9.16
CA CYS A 213 2.01 -6.08 -8.51
C CYS A 213 0.81 -6.20 -7.57
N GLU A 214 0.76 -5.28 -6.62
CA GLU A 214 -0.35 -5.06 -5.71
C GLU A 214 -0.95 -3.67 -5.96
N TRP A 215 -1.91 -3.60 -6.87
CA TRP A 215 -2.54 -2.34 -7.25
C TRP A 215 -3.51 -1.84 -6.18
N ARG A 216 -3.37 -0.56 -5.82
CA ARG A 216 -4.33 0.13 -4.96
C ARG A 216 -5.43 0.77 -5.78
N ILE A 217 -6.67 0.45 -5.43
CA ILE A 217 -7.87 1.00 -6.04
C ILE A 217 -8.78 1.60 -4.99
N SER A 218 -9.35 2.78 -5.26
CA SER A 218 -10.04 3.56 -4.23
C SER A 218 -11.48 3.12 -3.99
N ILE A 219 -11.84 3.00 -2.72
CA ILE A 219 -13.21 3.16 -2.22
C ILE A 219 -13.19 4.39 -1.32
N TYR A 220 -13.96 5.41 -1.67
CA TYR A 220 -13.98 6.71 -0.98
C TYR A 220 -14.88 6.68 0.25
N GLY A 221 -15.84 5.75 0.31
CA GLY A 221 -16.77 5.64 1.43
C GLY A 221 -17.82 6.75 1.45
N ARG A 222 -18.15 7.33 0.29
CA ARG A 222 -19.23 8.32 0.16
C ARG A 222 -20.60 7.65 -0.03
N SER A 223 -20.61 6.45 -0.57
CA SER A 223 -21.82 5.65 -0.79
C SER A 223 -21.51 4.16 -0.68
N ARG A 224 -22.49 3.39 -0.16
CA ARG A 224 -22.44 1.92 -0.11
C ARG A 224 -22.30 1.29 -1.51
N ASN A 225 -22.86 1.94 -2.53
CA ASN A 225 -22.87 1.43 -3.90
C ASN A 225 -21.48 1.46 -4.55
N GLU A 226 -20.48 2.13 -3.96
CA GLU A 226 -19.13 2.18 -4.53
C GLU A 226 -18.51 0.79 -4.69
N TRP A 227 -18.78 -0.13 -3.76
CA TRP A 227 -18.32 -1.51 -3.85
C TRP A 227 -18.94 -2.27 -5.02
N ASP A 228 -20.27 -2.16 -5.20
CA ASP A 228 -20.96 -2.82 -6.30
C ASP A 228 -20.57 -2.24 -7.66
N ASN A 229 -20.39 -0.91 -7.74
CA ASN A 229 -19.91 -0.26 -8.95
C ASN A 229 -18.51 -0.74 -9.33
N LEU A 230 -17.59 -0.79 -8.35
CA LEU A 230 -16.24 -1.29 -8.56
C LEU A 230 -16.22 -2.77 -8.95
N ALA A 231 -17.00 -3.60 -8.26
CA ALA A 231 -17.08 -5.02 -8.55
C ALA A 231 -17.62 -5.30 -9.95
N LYS A 232 -18.69 -4.60 -10.36
CA LYS A 232 -19.23 -4.67 -11.72
C LYS A 232 -18.20 -4.21 -12.75
N TRP A 233 -17.44 -3.15 -12.46
CA TRP A 233 -16.38 -2.70 -13.35
C TRP A 233 -15.31 -3.79 -13.57
N VAL A 234 -14.84 -4.45 -12.50
CA VAL A 234 -13.84 -5.52 -12.61
C VAL A 234 -14.39 -6.74 -13.35
N VAL A 235 -15.58 -7.23 -12.97
CA VAL A 235 -16.19 -8.45 -13.55
C VAL A 235 -16.54 -8.24 -15.02
N ASN A 236 -17.27 -7.17 -15.35
CA ASN A 236 -17.78 -6.94 -16.70
C ASN A 236 -16.65 -6.70 -17.70
N ASN A 237 -15.57 -6.04 -17.26
CA ASN A 237 -14.40 -5.80 -18.08
C ASN A 237 -13.34 -6.90 -17.96
N LYS A 238 -13.60 -7.99 -17.23
CA LYS A 238 -12.68 -9.13 -17.06
C LYS A 238 -11.27 -8.71 -16.62
N VAL A 239 -11.17 -7.77 -15.69
CA VAL A 239 -9.89 -7.22 -15.20
C VAL A 239 -9.29 -8.16 -14.14
N TYR A 240 -8.82 -9.33 -14.60
CA TYR A 240 -8.21 -10.36 -13.77
C TYR A 240 -6.85 -10.76 -14.34
N SER A 241 -5.89 -11.00 -13.44
CA SER A 241 -4.58 -11.52 -13.81
C SER A 241 -4.03 -12.40 -12.69
N HIS A 242 -3.21 -13.39 -13.06
CA HIS A 242 -2.46 -14.16 -12.09
C HIS A 242 -1.38 -13.34 -11.39
N ASN A 243 -0.84 -12.30 -12.05
CA ASN A 243 0.28 -11.49 -11.58
C ASN A 243 -0.16 -10.24 -10.77
N VAL A 244 -1.47 -10.04 -10.59
CA VAL A 244 -2.04 -8.85 -9.95
C VAL A 244 -2.89 -9.24 -8.75
N ARG A 245 -2.70 -8.53 -7.63
CA ARG A 245 -3.65 -8.52 -6.50
C ARG A 245 -4.05 -7.09 -6.18
N TRP A 246 -5.18 -6.92 -5.49
CA TRP A 246 -5.76 -5.61 -5.21
C TRP A 246 -5.69 -5.25 -3.73
N LEU A 247 -5.30 -4.01 -3.44
CA LEU A 247 -5.57 -3.38 -2.16
C LEU A 247 -6.63 -2.30 -2.34
N ILE A 248 -7.52 -2.20 -1.36
CA ILE A 248 -8.54 -1.17 -1.34
C ILE A 248 -8.01 0.00 -0.53
N GLN A 249 -7.76 1.12 -1.19
CA GLN A 249 -7.33 2.33 -0.51
C GLN A 249 -8.53 3.19 -0.14
N VAL A 250 -8.58 3.64 1.11
CA VAL A 250 -9.61 4.52 1.65
C VAL A 250 -9.02 5.91 1.91
N PRO A 251 -9.31 6.92 1.06
CA PRO A 251 -8.82 8.27 1.26
C PRO A 251 -9.41 8.95 2.50
N ARG A 252 -8.56 9.60 3.31
CA ARG A 252 -8.92 10.28 4.57
C ARG A 252 -9.56 11.66 4.36
N LEU A 253 -10.50 11.77 3.42
CA LEU A 253 -11.06 13.03 2.92
C LEU A 253 -12.45 13.35 3.52
N TYR A 254 -12.67 13.02 4.79
CA TYR A 254 -13.96 13.22 5.47
C TYR A 254 -14.42 14.69 5.41
N ASP A 255 -13.50 15.63 5.62
CA ASP A 255 -13.76 17.08 5.56
C ASP A 255 -14.34 17.51 4.21
N VAL A 256 -13.79 16.98 3.10
CA VAL A 256 -14.29 17.24 1.74
C VAL A 256 -15.70 16.66 1.55
N TYR A 257 -15.94 15.45 2.04
CA TYR A 257 -17.24 14.78 1.92
C TYR A 257 -18.30 15.39 2.84
N LYS A 258 -17.87 15.96 3.96
CA LYS A 258 -18.74 16.68 4.90
C LYS A 258 -19.13 18.04 4.30
N ALA A 259 -18.16 18.76 3.72
CA ALA A 259 -18.39 20.06 3.09
C ALA A 259 -19.32 19.98 1.88
N ASN A 260 -19.24 18.91 1.09
CA ASN A 260 -20.11 18.71 -0.08
C ASN A 260 -21.45 18.02 0.25
N GLY A 261 -21.68 17.65 1.52
CA GLY A 261 -22.91 17.01 1.98
C GLY A 261 -23.07 15.53 1.61
N SER A 262 -22.00 14.85 1.16
CA SER A 262 -22.05 13.41 0.85
C SER A 262 -22.14 12.54 2.11
N VAL A 263 -21.57 13.01 3.22
CA VAL A 263 -21.61 12.32 4.52
C VAL A 263 -21.95 13.31 5.63
N ASN A 264 -22.65 12.84 6.66
CA ASN A 264 -23.04 13.65 7.81
C ASN A 264 -22.15 13.41 9.03
N THR A 265 -21.70 12.17 9.23
CA THR A 265 -20.87 11.78 10.37
C THR A 265 -19.77 10.84 9.92
N PHE A 266 -18.75 10.67 10.74
CA PHE A 266 -17.70 9.69 10.43
C PHE A 266 -18.26 8.26 10.36
N GLU A 267 -19.35 7.98 11.09
CA GLU A 267 -20.05 6.70 11.01
C GLU A 267 -20.50 6.36 9.59
N ASP A 268 -20.90 7.36 8.79
CA ASP A 268 -21.35 7.13 7.42
C ASP A 268 -20.23 6.54 6.57
N ILE A 269 -18.99 7.00 6.74
CA ILE A 269 -17.82 6.45 6.04
C ILE A 269 -17.58 5.00 6.48
N VAL A 270 -17.59 4.75 7.80
CA VAL A 270 -17.39 3.39 8.34
C VAL A 270 -18.45 2.43 7.79
N ARG A 271 -19.72 2.85 7.77
CA ARG A 271 -20.82 2.06 7.17
C ARG A 271 -20.62 1.86 5.68
N ASN A 272 -20.33 2.91 4.92
CA ASN A 272 -20.16 2.83 3.48
C ASN A 272 -19.01 1.90 3.05
N VAL A 273 -17.93 1.86 3.84
CA VAL A 273 -16.77 0.99 3.58
C VAL A 273 -17.05 -0.45 4.01
N PHE A 274 -17.60 -0.69 5.21
CA PHE A 274 -17.63 -2.02 5.80
C PHE A 274 -18.97 -2.75 5.64
N GLU A 275 -20.11 -2.06 5.66
CA GLU A 275 -21.43 -2.70 5.62
C GLU A 275 -21.61 -3.65 4.41
N PRO A 276 -21.26 -3.25 3.16
CA PRO A 276 -21.37 -4.15 2.01
C PRO A 276 -20.48 -5.40 2.12
N LEU A 277 -19.35 -5.29 2.83
CA LEU A 277 -18.45 -6.43 3.07
C LEU A 277 -19.01 -7.42 4.07
N PHE A 278 -19.72 -6.94 5.10
CA PHE A 278 -20.45 -7.81 6.01
C PHE A 278 -21.66 -8.44 5.33
N GLU A 279 -22.38 -7.70 4.48
CA GLU A 279 -23.52 -8.22 3.72
C GLU A 279 -23.12 -9.35 2.78
N VAL A 280 -22.07 -9.16 1.95
CA VAL A 280 -21.57 -10.20 1.04
C VAL A 280 -20.90 -11.36 1.79
N THR A 281 -20.32 -11.10 2.96
CA THR A 281 -19.79 -12.16 3.82
C THR A 281 -20.92 -12.96 4.45
N LYS A 282 -22.08 -12.36 4.76
CA LYS A 282 -23.28 -13.05 5.26
C LYS A 282 -23.90 -13.94 4.19
N ASP A 283 -24.09 -13.39 3.01
CA ASP A 283 -24.70 -14.08 1.88
C ASP A 283 -23.99 -13.66 0.59
N PRO A 284 -23.13 -14.51 0.02
CA PRO A 284 -22.46 -14.22 -1.25
C PRO A 284 -23.42 -13.92 -2.41
N SER A 285 -24.69 -14.31 -2.32
CA SER A 285 -25.68 -14.07 -3.35
C SER A 285 -26.21 -12.64 -3.38
N SER A 286 -26.06 -11.87 -2.29
CA SER A 286 -26.49 -10.47 -2.21
C SER A 286 -25.63 -9.54 -3.07
N HIS A 287 -24.32 -9.79 -3.14
CA HIS A 287 -23.36 -9.08 -3.99
C HIS A 287 -22.46 -10.06 -4.73
N ARG A 288 -22.98 -10.70 -5.79
CA ARG A 288 -22.27 -11.78 -6.50
C ARG A 288 -20.95 -11.31 -7.11
N GLU A 289 -20.97 -10.18 -7.81
CA GLU A 289 -19.79 -9.57 -8.43
C GLU A 289 -18.76 -9.17 -7.39
N LEU A 290 -19.23 -8.63 -6.24
CA LEU A 290 -18.35 -8.25 -5.14
C LEU A 290 -17.68 -9.48 -4.53
N HIS A 291 -18.41 -10.58 -4.35
CA HIS A 291 -17.82 -11.83 -3.87
C HIS A 291 -16.66 -12.29 -4.77
N VAL A 292 -16.83 -12.22 -6.09
CA VAL A 292 -15.78 -12.55 -7.06
C VAL A 292 -14.59 -11.59 -6.96
N LEU A 293 -14.84 -10.28 -6.87
CA LEU A 293 -13.78 -9.28 -6.69
C LEU A 293 -12.96 -9.57 -5.43
N LEU A 294 -13.64 -9.84 -4.30
CA LEU A 294 -12.99 -10.03 -3.00
C LEU A 294 -12.03 -11.23 -2.97
N GLN A 295 -12.20 -12.22 -3.85
CA GLN A 295 -11.24 -13.33 -3.98
C GLN A 295 -9.84 -12.88 -4.46
N ARG A 296 -9.73 -11.69 -5.06
CA ARG A 296 -8.46 -11.09 -5.52
C ARG A 296 -8.03 -9.87 -4.70
N VAL A 297 -8.88 -9.40 -3.79
CA VAL A 297 -8.53 -8.35 -2.83
C VAL A 297 -7.78 -8.98 -1.67
N ILE A 298 -6.61 -8.44 -1.36
CA ILE A 298 -5.70 -8.97 -0.33
C ILE A 298 -5.64 -8.08 0.91
N GLY A 299 -6.05 -6.82 0.82
CA GLY A 299 -5.89 -5.90 1.93
C GLY A 299 -6.52 -4.53 1.75
N PHE A 300 -6.37 -3.73 2.79
CA PHE A 300 -6.78 -2.34 2.86
C PHE A 300 -5.60 -1.42 3.09
N ASP A 301 -5.71 -0.23 2.55
CA ASP A 301 -4.82 0.90 2.76
C ASP A 301 -5.66 2.13 3.15
N THR A 302 -5.06 3.10 3.82
CA THR A 302 -5.65 4.42 4.02
C THR A 302 -4.65 5.50 3.66
N VAL A 303 -5.11 6.48 2.88
CA VAL A 303 -4.25 7.43 2.16
C VAL A 303 -4.77 8.85 2.31
N ASP A 304 -3.88 9.83 2.30
CA ASP A 304 -4.09 11.27 2.02
C ASP A 304 -2.75 11.96 2.32
N ASP A 305 -2.64 13.25 2.04
CA ASP A 305 -1.51 14.09 2.45
C ASP A 305 -1.28 14.04 3.98
N GLU A 306 -0.28 13.27 4.41
CA GLU A 306 0.11 13.14 5.82
C GLU A 306 0.68 14.44 6.40
N SER A 307 1.10 15.39 5.57
CA SER A 307 1.68 16.65 6.05
C SER A 307 0.64 17.64 6.59
N LYS A 308 -0.65 17.40 6.33
CA LYS A 308 -1.74 18.23 6.84
C LYS A 308 -1.73 18.23 8.37
N ALA A 309 -1.75 19.42 8.95
CA ALA A 309 -1.76 19.57 10.40
C ALA A 309 -3.07 19.07 11.01
N GLU A 310 -2.96 18.08 11.89
CA GLU A 310 -4.10 17.51 12.62
C GLU A 310 -4.33 18.29 13.92
N ARG A 311 -5.51 18.91 14.06
CA ARG A 311 -5.86 19.62 15.30
C ARG A 311 -6.60 18.68 16.25
N ARG A 312 -6.05 18.51 17.46
CA ARG A 312 -6.75 17.77 18.51
C ARG A 312 -7.85 18.63 19.14
N ILE A 313 -9.05 18.53 18.59
CA ILE A 313 -10.24 19.24 19.07
C ILE A 313 -10.91 18.59 20.29
N TYR A 314 -10.64 17.31 20.54
CA TYR A 314 -11.21 16.57 21.67
C TYR A 314 -10.13 16.05 22.63
N LYS A 315 -10.39 16.15 23.94
CA LYS A 315 -9.57 15.46 24.96
C LYS A 315 -9.74 13.95 24.86
N LYS A 316 -10.99 13.50 24.81
CA LYS A 316 -11.40 12.12 24.56
C LYS A 316 -12.21 12.10 23.27
N PHE A 317 -11.77 11.32 22.28
CA PHE A 317 -12.43 11.30 20.99
C PHE A 317 -13.85 10.71 21.11
N PRO A 318 -14.85 11.33 20.46
CA PRO A 318 -16.21 10.80 20.43
C PRO A 318 -16.30 9.55 19.54
N TYR A 319 -17.39 8.78 19.65
CA TYR A 319 -17.69 7.69 18.72
C TYR A 319 -18.07 8.22 17.32
N PRO A 320 -18.03 7.39 16.26
CA PRO A 320 -18.19 7.85 14.88
C PRO A 320 -19.51 8.57 14.62
N ARG A 321 -20.62 8.10 15.21
CA ARG A 321 -21.94 8.76 15.13
C ARG A 321 -21.98 10.17 15.69
N LEU A 322 -21.09 10.46 16.63
CA LEU A 322 -21.01 11.76 17.30
C LEU A 322 -19.94 12.66 16.65
N TRP A 323 -19.11 12.12 15.77
CA TRP A 323 -18.16 12.91 14.99
C TRP A 323 -18.88 13.55 13.80
N ASN A 324 -19.45 14.71 14.02
CA ASN A 324 -20.20 15.49 13.02
C ASN A 324 -19.55 16.86 12.71
N THR A 325 -18.34 17.10 13.20
CA THR A 325 -17.58 18.34 12.97
C THR A 325 -17.16 18.47 11.51
N GLU A 326 -16.78 19.67 11.08
CA GLU A 326 -16.24 19.92 9.72
C GLU A 326 -14.81 19.38 9.56
N GLN A 327 -14.06 19.25 10.65
CA GLN A 327 -12.68 18.74 10.62
C GLN A 327 -12.65 17.21 10.50
N SER A 328 -11.72 16.73 9.67
CA SER A 328 -11.40 15.30 9.55
C SER A 328 -10.88 14.75 10.89
N PRO A 329 -11.27 13.52 11.29
CA PRO A 329 -10.63 12.84 12.40
C PRO A 329 -9.12 12.67 12.18
N PRO A 330 -8.32 12.62 13.24
CA PRO A 330 -6.88 12.42 13.13
C PRO A 330 -6.55 11.01 12.61
N TYR A 331 -5.34 10.84 12.08
CA TYR A 331 -4.82 9.58 11.55
C TYR A 331 -5.05 8.39 12.48
N SER A 332 -4.74 8.54 13.77
CA SER A 332 -4.88 7.48 14.77
C SER A 332 -6.32 6.99 14.93
N TYR A 333 -7.30 7.87 14.71
CA TYR A 333 -8.72 7.55 14.76
C TYR A 333 -9.15 6.78 13.50
N TRP A 334 -8.76 7.25 12.32
CA TRP A 334 -8.99 6.53 11.06
C TRP A 334 -8.42 5.10 11.12
N VAL A 335 -7.15 4.98 11.52
CA VAL A 335 -6.46 3.70 11.61
C VAL A 335 -7.14 2.73 12.56
N TYR A 336 -7.61 3.20 13.73
CA TYR A 336 -8.35 2.34 14.66
C TYR A 336 -9.64 1.78 14.05
N TYR A 337 -10.48 2.62 13.43
CA TYR A 337 -11.75 2.13 12.86
C TYR A 337 -11.55 1.25 11.64
N MET A 338 -10.48 1.48 10.87
CA MET A 338 -10.08 0.54 9.81
C MET A 338 -9.67 -0.80 10.43
N PHE A 339 -8.75 -0.79 11.39
CA PHE A 339 -8.26 -1.98 12.08
C PHE A 339 -9.38 -2.80 12.76
N ALA A 340 -10.22 -2.15 13.56
CA ALA A 340 -11.24 -2.84 14.35
C ALA A 340 -12.27 -3.55 13.45
N ASN A 341 -12.74 -2.85 12.41
CA ASN A 341 -13.71 -3.42 11.48
C ASN A 341 -13.11 -4.47 10.55
N ILE A 342 -11.86 -4.29 10.08
CA ILE A 342 -11.13 -5.34 9.34
C ILE A 342 -10.93 -6.57 10.22
N SER A 343 -10.55 -6.41 11.49
CA SER A 343 -10.31 -7.53 12.41
C SER A 343 -11.58 -8.34 12.66
N SER A 344 -12.69 -7.65 12.95
CA SER A 344 -14.00 -8.27 13.11
C SER A 344 -14.44 -9.02 11.84
N LEU A 345 -14.34 -8.36 10.68
CA LEU A 345 -14.68 -8.95 9.38
C LEU A 345 -13.81 -10.17 9.07
N ASN A 346 -12.50 -10.09 9.30
CA ASN A 346 -11.55 -11.17 9.02
C ASN A 346 -11.83 -12.40 9.86
N ASN A 347 -12.07 -12.25 11.16
CA ASN A 347 -12.40 -13.38 12.02
C ASN A 347 -13.64 -14.12 11.51
N TRP A 348 -14.65 -13.37 11.07
CA TRP A 348 -15.85 -13.97 10.50
C TRP A 348 -15.60 -14.63 9.14
N ARG A 349 -14.90 -13.95 8.23
CA ARG A 349 -14.53 -14.50 6.92
C ARG A 349 -13.71 -15.78 7.07
N TYR A 350 -12.74 -15.79 7.99
CA TYR A 350 -11.93 -16.96 8.31
C TYR A 350 -12.78 -18.12 8.83
N SER A 351 -13.71 -17.88 9.76
CA SER A 351 -14.62 -18.92 10.27
C SER A 351 -15.49 -19.55 9.18
N ARG A 352 -15.70 -18.83 8.07
CA ARG A 352 -16.45 -19.28 6.89
C ARG A 352 -15.58 -19.85 5.77
N GLY A 353 -14.26 -19.91 5.94
CA GLY A 353 -13.32 -20.36 4.91
C GLY A 353 -13.14 -19.37 3.74
N PHE A 354 -13.48 -18.09 3.92
CA PHE A 354 -13.19 -17.04 2.95
C PHE A 354 -11.80 -16.43 3.17
N ASN A 355 -11.26 -15.77 2.14
CA ASN A 355 -10.01 -15.03 2.25
C ASN A 355 -10.16 -13.83 3.19
N THR A 356 -9.07 -13.48 3.88
CA THR A 356 -8.97 -12.35 4.82
C THR A 356 -8.15 -11.21 4.23
N PHE A 357 -8.23 -10.04 4.86
CA PHE A 357 -7.59 -8.82 4.39
C PHE A 357 -6.52 -8.34 5.37
N VAL A 358 -5.32 -8.02 4.89
CA VAL A 358 -4.31 -7.35 5.71
C VAL A 358 -4.52 -5.84 5.71
N PHE A 359 -4.15 -5.16 6.79
CA PHE A 359 -4.16 -3.70 6.83
C PHE A 359 -2.74 -3.16 6.61
N ARG A 360 -2.55 -2.39 5.53
CA ARG A 360 -1.27 -1.85 5.07
C ARG A 360 -1.38 -0.35 4.77
N PRO A 361 -1.45 0.51 5.79
CA PRO A 361 -1.67 1.94 5.58
C PRO A 361 -0.42 2.64 5.01
N HIS A 362 -0.64 3.73 4.27
CA HIS A 362 0.38 4.77 4.15
C HIS A 362 0.65 5.35 5.53
N CYS A 363 1.93 5.40 5.88
CA CYS A 363 2.34 5.85 7.20
C CYS A 363 3.77 6.37 7.23
N GLY A 364 3.94 7.57 7.79
CA GLY A 364 5.23 8.14 8.10
C GLY A 364 6.03 8.49 6.86
N GLU A 365 5.35 8.85 5.77
CA GLU A 365 5.98 9.53 4.64
C GLU A 365 6.27 10.99 5.02
N ALA A 366 5.25 11.63 5.61
CA ALA A 366 5.28 12.99 6.15
C ALA A 366 4.47 13.03 7.45
N GLY A 367 4.13 14.22 7.93
CA GLY A 367 3.26 14.37 9.10
C GLY A 367 3.93 14.12 10.45
N ASP A 368 3.10 13.76 11.42
CA ASP A 368 3.51 13.50 12.80
C ASP A 368 4.08 12.08 12.93
N THR A 369 5.13 11.93 13.74
CA THR A 369 5.71 10.62 14.05
C THR A 369 4.76 9.69 14.79
N ASP A 370 3.73 10.22 15.45
CA ASP A 370 2.71 9.43 16.16
C ASP A 370 1.88 8.55 15.23
N HIS A 371 1.82 8.88 13.93
CA HIS A 371 1.20 8.05 12.90
C HIS A 371 1.84 6.66 12.86
N LEU A 372 3.18 6.60 12.94
CA LEU A 372 3.95 5.35 12.93
C LEU A 372 3.64 4.48 14.15
N THR A 373 3.40 5.10 15.32
CA THR A 373 3.02 4.37 16.54
C THR A 373 1.63 3.76 16.41
N SER A 374 0.71 4.49 15.79
CA SER A 374 -0.64 3.98 15.49
C SER A 374 -0.54 2.77 14.57
N ALA A 375 0.21 2.89 13.46
CA ALA A 375 0.38 1.80 12.52
C ALA A 375 1.16 0.61 13.11
N PHE A 376 2.14 0.84 14.00
CA PHE A 376 2.86 -0.23 14.71
C PHE A 376 1.93 -1.16 15.48
N LEU A 377 0.88 -0.61 16.10
CA LEU A 377 -0.08 -1.39 16.88
C LEU A 377 -1.09 -2.15 16.01
N THR A 378 -1.44 -1.62 14.84
CA THR A 378 -2.64 -2.07 14.11
C THR A 378 -2.38 -2.64 12.72
N SER A 379 -1.19 -2.43 12.14
CA SER A 379 -0.91 -2.78 10.75
C SER A 379 -0.07 -4.04 10.60
N HIS A 380 -0.22 -4.71 9.46
CA HIS A 380 0.63 -5.82 9.04
C HIS A 380 1.99 -5.32 8.52
N SER A 381 1.95 -4.24 7.74
CA SER A 381 3.10 -3.56 7.14
C SER A 381 2.67 -2.14 6.77
N ILE A 382 3.61 -1.25 6.43
CA ILE A 382 3.29 0.13 6.04
C ILE A 382 3.92 0.50 4.69
N SER A 383 3.29 1.45 4.01
CA SER A 383 3.91 2.14 2.86
C SER A 383 4.72 3.35 3.38
N HIS A 384 5.91 3.55 2.82
CA HIS A 384 6.92 4.58 3.15
C HIS A 384 7.73 4.38 4.44
N GLY A 385 7.25 4.80 5.61
CA GLY A 385 8.00 4.71 6.87
C GLY A 385 9.24 5.61 7.00
N ILE A 386 9.39 6.64 6.15
CA ILE A 386 10.55 7.54 6.11
C ILE A 386 10.86 8.18 7.47
N LEU A 387 9.81 8.59 8.20
CA LEU A 387 9.93 9.25 9.49
C LEU A 387 10.43 8.35 10.62
N LEU A 388 10.51 7.02 10.43
CA LEU A 388 11.13 6.12 11.42
C LEU A 388 12.58 6.54 11.74
N ARG A 389 13.28 7.17 10.78
CA ARG A 389 14.63 7.74 10.99
C ARG A 389 14.70 8.77 12.14
N LYS A 390 13.57 9.37 12.51
CA LYS A 390 13.46 10.38 13.58
C LYS A 390 13.11 9.77 14.94
N VAL A 391 12.70 8.50 14.98
CA VAL A 391 12.22 7.83 16.21
C VAL A 391 12.97 6.50 16.42
N PRO A 392 14.21 6.54 16.94
CA PRO A 392 15.06 5.35 17.05
C PRO A 392 14.42 4.20 17.82
N ALA A 393 13.70 4.50 18.91
CA ALA A 393 13.00 3.48 19.68
C ALA A 393 11.95 2.74 18.84
N LEU A 394 11.14 3.47 18.09
CA LEU A 394 10.12 2.87 17.22
C LEU A 394 10.75 2.15 16.02
N GLN A 395 11.78 2.71 15.40
CA GLN A 395 12.53 2.04 14.33
C GLN A 395 13.10 0.68 14.80
N TYR A 396 13.59 0.62 16.04
CA TYR A 396 14.08 -0.63 16.62
C TYR A 396 12.94 -1.62 16.90
N LEU A 397 11.76 -1.16 17.33
CA LEU A 397 10.57 -2.02 17.46
C LEU A 397 10.12 -2.60 16.10
N PHE A 398 10.13 -1.80 15.04
CA PHE A 398 9.84 -2.27 13.67
C PHE A 398 10.84 -3.35 13.23
N TYR A 399 12.14 -3.18 13.55
CA TYR A 399 13.15 -4.19 13.33
C TYR A 399 12.86 -5.47 14.13
N LEU A 400 12.60 -5.38 15.44
CA LEU A 400 12.38 -6.54 16.30
C LEU A 400 11.13 -7.34 15.90
N LYS A 401 10.07 -6.64 15.46
CA LYS A 401 8.83 -7.26 14.98
C LYS A 401 8.85 -7.61 13.50
N GLN A 402 9.90 -7.24 12.78
CA GLN A 402 10.06 -7.43 11.32
C GLN A 402 8.84 -6.93 10.52
N ILE A 403 8.26 -5.80 10.94
CA ILE A 403 7.14 -5.15 10.24
C ILE A 403 7.63 -4.64 8.88
N GLY A 404 6.90 -4.99 7.82
CA GLY A 404 7.26 -4.66 6.44
C GLY A 404 7.17 -3.16 6.13
N LEU A 405 8.14 -2.67 5.37
CA LEU A 405 8.20 -1.30 4.85
C LEU A 405 8.29 -1.34 3.31
N ALA A 406 7.22 -0.96 2.62
CA ALA A 406 7.24 -0.78 1.17
C ALA A 406 7.66 0.66 0.85
N MET A 407 8.88 0.84 0.35
CA MET A 407 9.49 2.16 0.15
C MET A 407 9.63 2.48 -1.34
N SER A 408 9.29 3.72 -1.71
CA SER A 408 9.39 4.23 -3.09
C SER A 408 10.38 5.40 -3.18
N PRO A 409 11.70 5.13 -3.24
CA PRO A 409 12.73 6.17 -3.24
C PRO A 409 12.60 7.25 -4.33
N LEU A 410 12.18 6.92 -5.56
CA LEU A 410 12.02 7.92 -6.63
C LEU A 410 10.84 8.86 -6.35
N SER A 411 9.71 8.33 -5.87
CA SER A 411 8.58 9.15 -5.40
C SER A 411 9.01 10.09 -4.28
N ASN A 412 9.65 9.53 -3.26
CA ASN A 412 10.12 10.29 -2.10
C ASN A 412 11.14 11.39 -2.48
N ASN A 413 11.96 11.13 -3.52
CA ASN A 413 12.87 12.12 -4.10
C ASN A 413 12.15 13.33 -4.70
N ALA A 414 11.05 13.09 -5.41
CA ALA A 414 10.27 14.16 -6.02
C ALA A 414 9.49 14.99 -4.99
N LEU A 415 9.03 14.37 -3.90
CA LEU A 415 8.05 15.00 -3.00
C LEU A 415 8.61 15.48 -1.66
N PHE A 416 9.58 14.80 -1.05
CA PHE A 416 9.88 15.02 0.39
C PHE A 416 11.35 15.14 0.75
N LEU A 417 12.25 14.38 0.13
CA LEU A 417 13.67 14.39 0.46
C LEU A 417 14.54 13.92 -0.70
N THR A 418 15.73 14.50 -0.88
CA THR A 418 16.63 14.06 -1.95
C THR A 418 16.98 12.57 -1.86
N TYR A 419 17.22 11.94 -3.00
CA TYR A 419 17.42 10.50 -3.13
C TYR A 419 18.53 9.96 -2.21
N GLU A 420 19.65 10.70 -2.07
CA GLU A 420 20.78 10.30 -1.20
C GLU A 420 20.45 10.39 0.29
N ARG A 421 19.43 11.16 0.66
CA ARG A 421 18.97 11.31 2.03
C ARG A 421 17.89 10.29 2.40
N ASN A 422 17.37 9.52 1.45
CA ASN A 422 16.37 8.49 1.72
C ASN A 422 16.93 7.45 2.71
N PRO A 423 16.18 7.06 3.76
CA PRO A 423 16.69 6.15 4.78
C PRO A 423 16.70 4.67 4.37
N LEU A 424 16.22 4.31 3.17
CA LEU A 424 16.20 2.92 2.67
C LEU A 424 17.55 2.19 2.82
N PRO A 425 18.72 2.78 2.46
CA PRO A 425 20.00 2.11 2.65
C PRO A 425 20.33 1.82 4.12
N ASP A 426 19.99 2.74 5.02
CA ASP A 426 20.25 2.57 6.44
C ASP A 426 19.29 1.55 7.06
N PHE A 427 18.02 1.56 6.65
CA PHE A 427 17.03 0.58 7.10
C PHE A 427 17.40 -0.83 6.63
N PHE A 428 17.82 -0.97 5.37
CA PHE A 428 18.29 -2.24 4.80
C PHE A 428 19.55 -2.76 5.52
N LYS A 429 20.53 -1.88 5.80
CA LYS A 429 21.75 -2.28 6.55
C LYS A 429 21.42 -2.75 7.96
N THR A 430 20.52 -2.04 8.64
CA THR A 430 20.05 -2.41 9.99
C THR A 430 19.30 -3.74 9.99
N GLY A 431 18.74 -4.17 8.85
CA GLY A 431 17.97 -5.40 8.73
C GLY A 431 16.47 -5.22 9.00
N LEU A 432 15.95 -4.01 8.80
CA LEU A 432 14.50 -3.81 8.73
C LEU A 432 13.97 -4.55 7.50
N ASN A 433 12.73 -5.04 7.60
CA ASN A 433 12.03 -5.73 6.52
C ASN A 433 11.57 -4.72 5.45
N VAL A 434 12.48 -4.29 4.59
CA VAL A 434 12.21 -3.31 3.51
C VAL A 434 12.02 -3.99 2.16
N SER A 435 11.13 -3.43 1.34
CA SER A 435 10.98 -3.72 -0.10
C SER A 435 11.01 -2.41 -0.90
N LEU A 436 11.34 -2.52 -2.19
CA LEU A 436 11.24 -1.42 -3.15
C LEU A 436 9.90 -1.48 -3.88
N SER A 437 9.32 -0.32 -4.14
CA SER A 437 8.03 -0.11 -4.79
C SER A 437 8.02 1.16 -5.63
N THR A 438 7.00 1.36 -6.48
CA THR A 438 7.00 2.43 -7.48
C THR A 438 6.11 3.63 -7.16
N ASP A 439 5.14 3.46 -6.27
CA ASP A 439 4.13 4.48 -5.92
C ASP A 439 3.25 4.87 -7.13
N ASP A 440 3.68 5.89 -7.88
CA ASP A 440 3.00 6.40 -9.06
C ASP A 440 3.93 6.40 -10.29
N PRO A 441 4.04 5.27 -11.02
CA PRO A 441 4.81 5.18 -12.27
C PRO A 441 4.57 6.32 -13.26
N LEU A 442 3.33 6.76 -13.40
CA LEU A 442 2.93 7.86 -14.29
C LEU A 442 3.63 9.17 -13.94
N GLN A 443 3.84 9.45 -12.65
CA GLN A 443 4.39 10.69 -12.15
C GLN A 443 5.90 10.64 -11.95
N PHE A 444 6.51 9.46 -11.77
CA PHE A 444 7.91 9.36 -11.32
C PHE A 444 8.85 8.59 -12.25
N HIS A 445 8.32 7.78 -13.16
CA HIS A 445 9.12 6.81 -13.92
C HIS A 445 9.13 7.11 -15.43
N PHE A 446 10.25 6.80 -16.08
CA PHE A 446 10.41 7.01 -17.53
C PHE A 446 10.36 5.70 -18.32
N THR A 447 10.66 4.58 -17.68
CA THR A 447 10.79 3.29 -18.36
C THR A 447 9.45 2.57 -18.52
N LYS A 448 9.44 1.48 -19.29
CA LYS A 448 8.29 0.58 -19.38
C LYS A 448 8.15 -0.34 -18.17
N GLU A 449 9.22 -0.52 -17.40
CA GLU A 449 9.30 -1.46 -16.28
C GLU A 449 9.66 -0.65 -15.02
N PRO A 450 8.70 0.10 -14.46
CA PRO A 450 8.99 1.10 -13.42
C PRO A 450 9.63 0.46 -12.17
N LEU A 451 9.21 -0.75 -11.80
CA LEU A 451 9.83 -1.45 -10.67
C LEU A 451 11.30 -1.78 -10.95
N LEU A 452 11.67 -2.18 -12.18
CA LEU A 452 13.07 -2.44 -12.51
C LEU A 452 13.91 -1.15 -12.52
N GLU A 453 13.30 -0.02 -12.87
CA GLU A 453 13.94 1.30 -12.76
C GLU A 453 14.28 1.63 -11.30
N GLU A 454 13.37 1.44 -10.34
CA GLU A 454 13.67 1.61 -8.89
C GLU A 454 14.86 0.75 -8.45
N TYR A 455 14.88 -0.53 -8.80
CA TYR A 455 16.01 -1.41 -8.44
C TYR A 455 17.31 -1.02 -9.15
N SER A 456 17.25 -0.57 -10.41
CA SER A 456 18.41 -0.14 -11.17
C SER A 456 19.03 1.12 -10.56
N VAL A 457 18.20 2.11 -10.22
CA VAL A 457 18.65 3.34 -9.56
C VAL A 457 19.22 3.02 -8.18
N ALA A 458 18.57 2.16 -7.39
CA ALA A 458 19.10 1.69 -6.11
C ALA A 458 20.46 0.98 -6.25
N ALA A 459 20.62 0.11 -7.26
CA ALA A 459 21.89 -0.57 -7.53
C ALA A 459 23.01 0.42 -7.86
N HIS A 460 22.74 1.43 -8.69
CA HIS A 460 23.77 2.34 -9.18
C HIS A 460 24.08 3.50 -8.23
N ILE A 461 23.09 4.02 -7.50
CA ILE A 461 23.28 5.15 -6.57
C ILE A 461 23.67 4.64 -5.18
N TYR A 462 22.91 3.69 -4.61
CA TYR A 462 23.22 3.14 -3.27
C TYR A 462 24.30 2.05 -3.29
N LYS A 463 24.77 1.66 -4.47
CA LYS A 463 25.83 0.64 -4.66
C LYS A 463 25.44 -0.71 -4.05
N PHE A 464 24.17 -1.08 -4.15
CA PHE A 464 23.72 -2.37 -3.67
C PHE A 464 24.26 -3.52 -4.55
N PRO A 465 24.91 -4.54 -3.96
CA PRO A 465 25.32 -5.72 -4.69
C PRO A 465 24.08 -6.55 -5.10
N GLN A 466 24.27 -7.44 -6.08
CA GLN A 466 23.20 -8.29 -6.61
C GLN A 466 22.48 -9.10 -5.53
N SER A 467 23.23 -9.51 -4.51
CA SER A 467 22.71 -10.24 -3.37
C SER A 467 21.75 -9.41 -2.50
N SER A 468 21.99 -8.10 -2.34
CA SER A 468 21.09 -7.17 -1.68
C SER A 468 19.84 -6.90 -2.52
N LEU A 469 19.98 -6.80 -3.84
CA LEU A 469 18.83 -6.65 -4.74
C LEU A 469 17.94 -7.90 -4.73
N ALA A 470 18.54 -9.10 -4.67
CA ALA A 470 17.82 -10.35 -4.49
C ALA A 470 17.13 -10.44 -3.12
N GLU A 471 17.77 -9.97 -2.04
CA GLU A 471 17.16 -9.88 -0.71
C GLU A 471 15.94 -8.96 -0.70
N LEU A 472 16.03 -7.77 -1.30
CA LEU A 472 14.90 -6.83 -1.47
C LEU A 472 13.76 -7.45 -2.29
N ALA A 473 14.10 -8.16 -3.38
CA ALA A 473 13.12 -8.85 -4.21
C ALA A 473 12.41 -9.97 -3.43
N ARG A 474 13.16 -10.79 -2.69
CA ARG A 474 12.61 -11.83 -1.80
C ARG A 474 11.69 -11.22 -0.76
N ASN A 475 12.12 -10.14 -0.09
CA ASN A 475 11.32 -9.45 0.92
C ASN A 475 10.01 -8.92 0.33
N SER A 476 10.02 -8.39 -0.89
CA SER A 476 8.79 -7.94 -1.57
C SER A 476 7.77 -9.08 -1.73
N VAL A 477 8.22 -10.30 -2.06
CA VAL A 477 7.34 -11.47 -2.17
C VAL A 477 6.83 -11.91 -0.79
N VAL A 478 7.70 -11.94 0.22
CA VAL A 478 7.31 -12.28 1.60
C VAL A 478 6.25 -11.32 2.11
N GLN A 479 6.47 -10.02 1.92
CA GLN A 479 5.55 -8.96 2.32
C GLN A 479 4.24 -8.97 1.53
N SER A 480 4.23 -9.49 0.30
CA SER A 480 3.04 -9.48 -0.56
C SER A 480 1.87 -10.30 0.02
N GLY A 481 0.65 -10.06 -0.46
CA GLY A 481 -0.59 -10.77 -0.10
C GLY A 481 -0.93 -11.93 -1.03
N PHE A 482 0.01 -12.35 -1.89
CA PHE A 482 -0.17 -13.54 -2.72
C PHE A 482 -0.36 -14.80 -1.87
N GLU A 483 -1.11 -15.75 -2.41
CA GLU A 483 -1.51 -16.98 -1.72
C GLU A 483 -0.29 -17.85 -1.38
N MET A 484 -0.41 -18.66 -0.32
CA MET A 484 0.66 -19.54 0.18
C MET A 484 1.27 -20.41 -0.93
N GLU A 485 0.43 -20.97 -1.80
CA GLU A 485 0.84 -21.83 -2.91
C GLU A 485 1.70 -21.08 -3.94
N VAL A 486 1.33 -19.83 -4.23
CA VAL A 486 2.10 -18.95 -5.14
C VAL A 486 3.46 -18.63 -4.52
N LYS A 487 3.49 -18.30 -3.22
CA LYS A 487 4.74 -18.05 -2.50
C LYS A 487 5.63 -19.28 -2.42
N ARG A 488 5.08 -20.49 -2.21
CA ARG A 488 5.84 -21.75 -2.29
C ARG A 488 6.47 -21.97 -3.65
N HIS A 489 5.70 -21.71 -4.71
CA HIS A 489 6.23 -21.77 -6.07
C HIS A 489 7.37 -20.77 -6.29
N TRP A 490 7.26 -19.54 -5.78
CA TRP A 490 8.23 -18.46 -6.00
C TRP A 490 9.46 -18.47 -5.09
N LEU A 491 9.34 -18.93 -3.85
CA LEU A 491 10.39 -18.83 -2.83
C LEU A 491 10.94 -20.17 -2.35
N GLY A 492 10.18 -21.26 -2.53
CA GLY A 492 10.51 -22.59 -2.01
C GLY A 492 9.39 -23.12 -1.11
N ASP A 493 9.27 -24.43 -0.98
CA ASP A 493 8.14 -25.06 -0.25
C ASP A 493 8.11 -24.67 1.23
N ASP A 494 9.29 -24.45 1.82
CA ASP A 494 9.50 -24.11 3.22
C ASP A 494 9.75 -22.62 3.49
N TRP A 495 9.35 -21.73 2.58
CA TRP A 495 9.63 -20.29 2.67
C TRP A 495 9.19 -19.61 3.99
N TYR A 496 8.23 -20.22 4.68
CA TYR A 496 7.66 -19.77 5.95
C TYR A 496 8.59 -20.02 7.15
N LEU A 497 9.63 -20.84 6.99
CA LEU A 497 10.65 -21.05 8.01
C LEU A 497 11.60 -19.84 8.09
N PRO A 498 12.12 -19.51 9.29
CA PRO A 498 13.01 -18.36 9.45
C PRO A 498 14.43 -18.63 8.90
N GLY A 499 15.12 -17.55 8.52
CA GLY A 499 16.52 -17.60 8.11
C GLY A 499 16.80 -18.44 6.87
N ALA A 500 17.93 -19.15 6.87
CA ALA A 500 18.36 -19.98 5.75
C ALA A 500 17.48 -21.22 5.54
N ALA A 501 16.79 -21.71 6.58
CA ALA A 501 15.93 -22.89 6.48
C ALA A 501 14.73 -22.68 5.56
N GLY A 502 14.22 -21.44 5.48
CA GLY A 502 13.12 -21.08 4.57
C GLY A 502 13.58 -20.40 3.29
N ASN A 503 14.74 -20.79 2.77
CA ASN A 503 15.27 -20.22 1.53
C ASN A 503 15.71 -21.29 0.55
N ASP A 504 15.09 -21.28 -0.63
CA ASP A 504 15.58 -22.01 -1.79
C ASP A 504 16.38 -21.05 -2.68
N THR A 505 17.71 -21.16 -2.64
CA THR A 505 18.63 -20.33 -3.44
C THR A 505 18.37 -20.47 -4.94
N ASN A 506 17.86 -21.62 -5.40
CA ASN A 506 17.49 -21.85 -6.80
C ASN A 506 16.24 -21.10 -7.23
N LYS A 507 15.56 -20.39 -6.31
CA LYS A 507 14.40 -19.57 -6.60
C LYS A 507 14.62 -18.10 -6.24
N THR A 508 15.22 -17.84 -5.09
CA THR A 508 15.40 -16.49 -4.55
C THR A 508 16.71 -15.83 -4.98
N ASN A 509 17.72 -16.63 -5.36
CA ASN A 509 19.09 -16.18 -5.60
C ASN A 509 19.72 -15.42 -4.40
N VAL A 510 19.16 -15.57 -3.19
CA VAL A 510 19.72 -14.97 -1.96
C VAL A 510 20.63 -15.99 -1.30
N PRO A 511 21.91 -15.69 -1.05
CA PRO A 511 22.83 -16.56 -0.31
C PRO A 511 22.27 -17.01 1.04
N ASN A 512 22.43 -18.29 1.36
CA ASN A 512 21.95 -18.83 2.64
C ASN A 512 22.72 -18.24 3.82
N SER A 513 24.02 -17.98 3.65
CA SER A 513 24.87 -17.31 4.65
C SER A 513 24.32 -15.94 5.07
N ARG A 514 23.76 -15.17 4.11
CA ARG A 514 23.11 -13.87 4.40
C ARG A 514 21.88 -14.02 5.26
N LEU A 515 20.98 -14.93 4.91
CA LEU A 515 19.73 -15.12 5.66
C LEU A 515 19.98 -15.74 7.02
N ALA A 516 20.99 -16.61 7.14
CA ALA A 516 21.48 -17.08 8.43
C ALA A 516 21.98 -15.93 9.30
N TYR A 517 22.81 -15.04 8.75
CA TYR A 517 23.30 -13.84 9.46
C TYR A 517 22.14 -12.94 9.92
N ARG A 518 21.18 -12.65 9.05
CA ARG A 518 20.01 -11.81 9.37
C ARG A 518 19.21 -12.42 10.51
N HIS A 519 18.90 -13.71 10.43
CA HIS A 519 18.12 -14.41 11.43
C HIS A 519 18.86 -14.51 12.77
N GLN A 520 20.12 -14.93 12.76
CA GLN A 520 20.94 -15.01 13.97
C GLN A 520 21.03 -13.64 14.67
N THR A 521 21.29 -12.58 13.92
CA THR A 521 21.38 -11.23 14.48
C THR A 521 20.06 -10.79 15.10
N LEU A 522 18.92 -11.08 14.46
CA LEU A 522 17.61 -10.80 15.04
C LEU A 522 17.37 -11.58 16.34
N MET A 523 17.74 -12.86 16.38
CA MET A 523 17.60 -13.69 17.58
C MET A 523 18.45 -13.19 18.73
N GLU A 524 19.69 -12.75 18.46
CA GLU A 524 20.57 -12.12 19.46
C GLU A 524 19.95 -10.84 20.04
N GLU A 525 19.34 -9.98 19.22
CA GLU A 525 18.67 -8.77 19.70
C GLU A 525 17.40 -9.09 20.51
N LEU A 526 16.65 -10.13 20.13
CA LEU A 526 15.46 -10.59 20.85
C LEU A 526 15.83 -11.24 22.20
N GLU A 527 16.92 -11.99 22.25
CA GLU A 527 17.48 -12.56 23.47
C GLU A 527 17.97 -11.44 24.41
N LEU A 528 18.65 -10.43 23.87
CA LEU A 528 19.13 -9.28 24.64
C LEU A 528 18.01 -8.56 25.40
N ILE A 529 16.83 -8.44 24.80
CA ILE A 529 15.66 -7.79 25.44
C ILE A 529 14.79 -8.78 26.25
N GLY A 530 15.21 -10.04 26.36
CA GLY A 530 14.47 -11.08 27.09
C GLY A 530 13.15 -11.50 26.42
N ALA A 531 12.98 -11.25 25.12
CA ALA A 531 11.77 -11.63 24.38
C ALA A 531 11.70 -13.14 24.09
N ILE A 532 12.85 -13.84 24.17
CA ILE A 532 12.94 -15.29 24.06
C ILE A 532 13.31 -15.82 25.44
N GLN A 533 12.38 -16.49 26.12
CA GLN A 533 12.73 -17.28 27.29
C GLN A 533 13.53 -18.49 26.81
N GLN A 534 14.81 -18.57 27.18
CA GLN A 534 15.50 -19.85 27.15
C GLN A 534 14.71 -20.79 28.07
N LYS A 535 14.09 -21.83 27.50
CA LYS A 535 13.65 -22.96 28.32
C LYS A 535 14.91 -23.55 28.93
N ALA A 536 15.09 -23.31 30.24
CA ALA A 536 16.14 -23.93 31.04
C ALA A 536 15.95 -25.45 31.11
#